data_AF-A0A285MDQ4-F1
#
_entry.id   AF-A0A285MDQ4-F1
#
_cell.length_a   1.000
_cell.length_b   1.000
_cell.length_c   1.000
_cell.angle_alpha   90.00
_cell.angle_beta   90.00
_cell.angle_gamma   90.00
#
_symmetry.space_group_name_H-M   'P 1'
#
loop_
_entity.id
_entity.type
_entity.pdbx_description
1 polymer ?
#
loop_
_entity_poly.entity_id
_entity_poly.type
_entity_poly.pdbx_seq_one_letter_code
_entity_poly.pdbx_strand_id
1 'polypeptide(L)' 'MENEVAQNYTMQRMGDVAPDFEALSNKGNIKPSEYAGDKWFVLFSYPAGFTSVCTTECKHV' A
#
# COMPACT_ATOMS: atom_id res chain seq x y z
N MET A 1 -22.14 1.71 -20.46
CA MET A 1 -20.94 0.96 -20.91
C MET A 1 -19.84 1.30 -19.93
N GLU A 2 -19.87 0.66 -18.76
CA GLU A 2 -18.80 0.79 -17.78
C GLU A 2 -17.68 -0.12 -18.27
N ASN A 3 -16.55 0.47 -18.64
CA ASN A 3 -15.34 -0.29 -18.94
C ASN A 3 -14.89 -0.89 -17.62
N GLU A 4 -15.23 -2.15 -17.38
CA GLU A 4 -14.62 -2.96 -16.34
C GLU A 4 -13.13 -3.09 -16.68
N VAL A 5 -12.30 -2.24 -16.08
CA VAL A 5 -10.86 -2.45 -16.05
C VAL A 5 -10.65 -3.74 -15.26
N ALA A 6 -10.45 -4.85 -15.96
CA ALA A 6 -10.11 -6.13 -15.36
C ALA A 6 -8.80 -5.99 -14.57
N GLN A 7 -8.91 -5.65 -13.29
CA GLN A 7 -7.80 -5.70 -12.35
C GLN A 7 -7.44 -7.17 -12.16
N ASN A 8 -6.37 -7.60 -12.83
CA ASN A 8 -5.78 -8.92 -12.60
C ASN A 8 -5.14 -8.91 -11.21
N TYR A 9 -5.89 -9.39 -10.21
CA TYR A 9 -5.37 -9.61 -8.86
C TYR A 9 -4.49 -10.85 -8.85
N THR A 10 -3.24 -10.70 -9.29
CA THR A 10 -2.22 -11.72 -9.16
C THR A 10 -1.34 -11.43 -7.95
N MET A 11 -0.91 -12.48 -7.27
CA MET A 11 0.13 -12.35 -6.25
C MET A 11 1.37 -11.75 -6.91
N GLN A 12 1.79 -10.59 -6.42
CA GLN A 12 3.01 -9.94 -6.91
C GLN A 12 4.22 -10.81 -6.63
N ARG A 13 5.08 -10.93 -7.63
CA ARG A 13 6.34 -11.65 -7.53
C ARG A 13 7.48 -10.64 -7.39
N MET A 14 8.62 -11.13 -6.92
CA MET A 14 9.82 -10.32 -6.83
C MET A 14 10.21 -9.80 -8.23
N GLY A 15 10.43 -8.49 -8.34
CA GLY A 15 10.77 -7.82 -9.61
C GLY A 15 9.58 -7.31 -10.41
N ASP A 16 8.35 -7.66 -10.04
CA ASP A 16 7.15 -7.07 -10.65
C ASP A 16 7.03 -5.58 -10.25
N VAL A 17 6.45 -4.78 -11.14
CA VAL A 17 6.12 -3.38 -10.83
C VAL A 17 5.05 -3.35 -9.74
N ALA A 18 5.28 -2.57 -8.69
CA ALA A 18 4.31 -2.40 -7.60
C ALA A 18 2.98 -1.81 -8.12
N PRO A 19 1.83 -2.14 -7.51
CA PRO A 19 0.54 -1.67 -7.99
C PRO A 19 0.39 -0.19 -7.63
N ASP A 20 -0.04 0.61 -8.60
CA ASP A 20 -0.22 2.05 -8.41
C ASP A 20 -1.66 2.39 -8.01
N PHE A 21 -2.01 2.03 -6.77
CA PHE A 21 -3.35 2.23 -6.22
C PHE A 21 -3.53 3.62 -5.61
N GLU A 22 -4.77 4.10 -5.56
CA GLU A 22 -5.14 5.29 -4.79
C GLU A 22 -5.77 4.88 -3.47
N ALA A 23 -5.23 5.39 -2.35
CA ALA A 23 -5.74 5.09 -1.02
C ALA A 23 -5.85 6.34 -0.14
N LEU A 24 -6.86 6.39 0.71
CA LEU A 24 -6.98 7.43 1.73
C LEU A 24 -6.00 7.15 2.87
N SER A 25 -5.11 8.10 3.14
CA SER A 25 -4.21 8.07 4.30
C SER A 25 -4.54 9.20 5.27
N ASN A 26 -3.94 9.15 6.46
CA ASN A 26 -4.01 10.24 7.44
C ASN A 26 -3.37 11.55 6.95
N LYS A 27 -2.54 11.51 5.89
CA LYS A 27 -1.92 12.69 5.25
C LYS A 27 -2.64 13.12 3.97
N GLY A 28 -3.81 12.54 3.68
CA GLY A 28 -4.57 12.77 2.44
C GLY A 28 -4.53 11.55 1.50
N ASN A 29 -5.03 11.71 0.28
CA ASN A 29 -4.98 10.65 -0.73
C ASN A 29 -3.52 10.37 -1.11
N ILE A 30 -3.11 9.10 -1.09
CA ILE A 30 -1.76 8.67 -1.45
C ILE A 30 -1.82 7.80 -2.71
N LYS A 31 -0.82 8.00 -3.56
CA LYS A 31 -0.53 7.18 -4.73
C LYS A 31 0.94 6.77 -4.69
N PRO A 32 1.28 5.46 -4.69
CA PRO A 32 2.65 4.99 -4.51
C PRO A 32 3.66 5.62 -5.49
N SER A 33 3.31 5.77 -6.77
CA SER A 33 4.20 6.37 -7.76
C SER A 33 4.56 7.83 -7.44
N GLU A 34 3.57 8.63 -7.04
CA GLU A 34 3.75 10.03 -6.68
C GLU A 34 4.44 10.19 -5.31
N TYR A 35 4.18 9.26 -4.40
CA TYR A 35 4.73 9.30 -3.04
C TYR A 35 6.18 8.82 -2.97
N ALA A 36 6.55 7.79 -3.73
CA ALA A 36 7.91 7.26 -3.77
C ALA A 36 8.87 8.19 -4.53
N GLY A 37 8.43 8.75 -5.67
CA GLY A 37 9.31 9.52 -6.55
C GLY A 37 10.57 8.74 -6.90
N ASP A 38 11.75 9.32 -6.66
CA ASP A 38 13.05 8.68 -6.88
C ASP A 38 13.59 7.93 -5.64
N LYS A 39 12.77 7.72 -4.60
CA LYS A 39 13.18 7.10 -3.33
C LYS A 39 12.64 5.68 -3.19
N TRP A 40 13.32 4.89 -2.37
CA TRP A 40 12.81 3.59 -1.94
C TRP A 40 11.55 3.76 -1.10
N PHE A 41 10.53 2.96 -1.42
CA PHE A 41 9.26 2.92 -0.71
C PHE A 41 9.02 1.51 -0.14
N VAL A 42 8.59 1.45 1.12
CA VAL A 42 8.24 0.21 1.81
C VAL A 42 6.81 0.33 2.30
N LEU A 43 5.96 -0.61 1.89
CA LEU A 43 4.58 -0.73 2.36
C LEU A 43 4.50 -1.83 3.41
N PHE A 44 4.03 -1.48 4.60
CA PHE A 44 3.77 -2.43 5.69
C PHE A 44 2.28 -2.40 6.05
N SER A 45 1.66 -3.57 6.12
CA SER A 45 0.27 -3.72 6.56
C SER A 45 0.22 -4.39 7.93
N TYR A 46 -0.79 -4.03 8.71
CA TYR A 46 -1.13 -4.71 9.96
C TYR A 46 -2.62 -5.10 9.93
N PRO A 47 -3.03 -6.19 10.62
CA PRO A 47 -4.37 -6.75 10.47
C PRO A 47 -5.51 -5.79 10.87
N ALA A 48 -5.34 -5.05 11.98
CA ALA A 48 -6.31 -4.07 12.46
C ALA A 48 -5.70 -3.15 13.53
N GLY A 49 -6.18 -1.91 13.61
CA GLY A 49 -5.81 -0.99 14.69
C GLY A 49 -6.27 -1.52 16.05
N PHE A 50 -5.47 -1.27 17.10
CA PHE A 50 -5.80 -1.62 18.49
C PHE A 50 -5.89 -3.12 18.82
N THR A 51 -5.22 -3.98 18.05
CA THR A 51 -4.95 -5.37 18.47
C THR A 51 -3.66 -5.42 19.29
N SER A 52 -3.60 -6.27 20.31
CA SER A 52 -2.60 -6.25 21.41
C SER A 52 -1.14 -6.42 20.97
N VAL A 53 -0.88 -6.84 19.73
CA VAL A 53 0.47 -6.99 19.14
C VAL A 53 0.85 -5.78 18.27
N CYS A 54 -0.11 -5.15 17.60
CA CYS A 54 0.15 -4.07 16.63
C CYS A 54 0.54 -2.73 17.27
N THR A 55 0.33 -2.53 18.58
CA THR A 55 0.72 -1.29 19.28
C THR A 55 2.21 -1.21 19.59
N THR A 56 2.93 -2.34 19.57
CA THR A 56 4.38 -2.42 19.76
C THR A 56 5.16 -2.41 18.44
N GLU A 57 4.61 -2.99 17.38
CA GLU A 57 5.26 -3.00 16.05
C GLU A 57 5.25 -1.59 15.42
N CYS A 58 4.15 -0.85 15.48
CA CYS A 58 4.08 0.52 14.94
C CYS A 58 4.96 1.56 15.66
N LYS A 59 5.59 1.24 16.81
CA LYS A 59 6.49 2.17 17.52
C LYS A 59 7.95 2.10 17.04
N HIS A 60 8.33 1.02 16.37
CA HIS A 60 9.73 0.75 16.01
C HIS A 60 9.99 0.75 14.49
N VAL A 61 8.94 0.91 13.68
CA VAL A 61 9.01 1.25 12.24
C VAL A 61 8.97 2.76 12.08
#